data_AF-A0AAW2FJL6-F1
#
_entry.id   AF-A0AAW2FJL6-F1
#
_cell.length_a   1.000
_cell.length_b   1.000
_cell.length_c   1.000
_cell.angle_alpha   90.00
_cell.angle_beta   90.00
_cell.angle_gamma   90.00
#
_symmetry.space_group_name_H-M   'P 1'
#
loop_
_entity.id
_entity.type
_entity.pdbx_description
1 polymer ?
#
loop_
_entity_poly.entity_id
_entity_poly.type
_entity_poly.pdbx_seq_one_letter_code
_entity_poly.pdbx_strand_id
1 'polypeptide(L)'
;MKILFIILILRMVIMSFGSDNITCDYVWRYLDYTWDNETQMKQANDTGNYDPTQCITDDGKKVSDGRVIVTSPKEFGPGCPVTLTVVSNDKKGAGGPLLRPYPDWKWHSKTWNKTHPDCTGLVNVARIDVRIYIFRLYNFYIIYNFNLNLNNYLNKCNNAENLYFNQLKCGHLFAMDTGKVGRDERLCSPKLVIIRLKDDKVVKIIHIPEKMATNNETGKGVLVKPLVFLPSEDCSQLLDNMIVSISSLF
;
A
#
# COMPACT_ATOMS: atom_id res chain seq x y z
N MET A 1 30.40 -53.10 -13.72
CA MET A 1 30.76 -51.73 -13.30
C MET A 1 30.15 -50.62 -14.18
N LYS A 2 30.12 -50.74 -15.52
CA LYS A 2 29.55 -49.72 -16.43
C LYS A 2 28.04 -49.44 -16.24
N ILE A 3 27.24 -50.47 -15.98
CA ILE A 3 25.77 -50.35 -15.78
C ILE A 3 25.43 -49.59 -14.49
N LEU A 4 26.22 -49.78 -13.42
CA LEU A 4 26.03 -49.09 -12.14
C LEU A 4 26.23 -47.58 -12.27
N PHE A 5 27.18 -47.17 -13.11
CA PHE A 5 27.49 -45.76 -13.38
C PHE A 5 26.35 -45.06 -14.15
N ILE A 6 25.72 -45.77 -15.09
CA ILE A 6 24.57 -45.26 -15.86
C ILE A 6 23.35 -45.04 -14.95
N ILE A 7 23.09 -45.94 -14.00
CA ILE A 7 21.99 -45.81 -13.04
C ILE A 7 22.21 -44.62 -12.07
N LEU A 8 23.44 -44.36 -11.66
CA LEU A 8 23.79 -43.21 -10.81
C LEU A 8 23.59 -41.87 -11.54
N ILE A 9 23.96 -41.80 -12.83
CA ILE A 9 23.71 -40.60 -13.67
C ILE A 9 22.20 -40.41 -13.90
N LEU A 10 21.45 -41.50 -14.14
CA LEU A 10 20.01 -41.44 -14.33
C LEU A 10 19.25 -40.96 -13.07
N ARG A 11 19.78 -41.20 -11.87
CA ARG A 11 19.21 -40.68 -10.61
C ARG A 11 19.51 -39.21 -10.34
N MET A 12 20.61 -38.66 -10.87
CA MET A 12 20.91 -37.22 -10.74
C MET A 12 20.04 -36.34 -11.65
N VAL A 13 19.46 -36.91 -12.72
CA VAL A 13 18.67 -36.15 -13.71
C VAL A 13 17.20 -35.93 -13.27
N ILE A 14 16.75 -36.53 -12.16
CA ILE A 14 15.40 -36.29 -11.61
C ILE A 14 15.44 -35.33 -10.40
N MET A 15 16.39 -34.39 -10.38
CA MET A 15 16.15 -33.13 -9.66
C MET A 15 15.13 -32.35 -10.49
N SER A 16 13.85 -32.69 -10.34
CA SER A 16 12.77 -31.79 -10.71
C SER A 16 13.01 -30.50 -9.94
N PHE A 17 13.40 -29.43 -10.66
CA PHE A 17 13.14 -28.09 -10.19
C PHE A 17 11.63 -28.02 -10.01
N GLY A 18 11.15 -28.17 -8.78
CA GLY A 18 9.76 -27.86 -8.48
C GLY A 18 9.56 -26.42 -8.91
N SER A 19 8.66 -26.16 -9.86
CA SER A 19 8.20 -24.80 -10.07
C SER A 19 7.47 -24.44 -8.78
N ASP A 20 8.01 -23.50 -8.01
CA ASP A 20 7.27 -22.89 -6.93
C ASP A 20 5.98 -22.32 -7.53
N ASN A 21 4.87 -23.03 -7.36
CA ASN A 21 3.58 -22.58 -7.84
C ASN A 21 3.22 -21.33 -7.04
N ILE A 22 3.21 -20.17 -7.70
CA ILE A 22 2.74 -18.93 -7.10
C ILE A 22 1.26 -19.12 -6.78
N THR A 23 0.93 -19.13 -5.49
CA THR A 23 -0.46 -19.17 -5.02
C THR A 23 -0.99 -17.74 -4.91
N CYS A 24 -1.97 -17.40 -5.75
CA CYS A 24 -2.64 -16.10 -5.67
C CYS A 24 -3.82 -16.21 -4.71
N ASP A 25 -3.70 -15.60 -3.52
CA ASP A 25 -4.79 -15.58 -2.53
C ASP A 25 -6.01 -14.79 -3.03
N TYR A 26 -5.77 -13.74 -3.83
CA TYR A 26 -6.82 -12.90 -4.40
C TYR A 26 -6.49 -12.54 -5.86
N VAL A 27 -7.52 -12.53 -6.71
CA VAL A 27 -7.40 -12.19 -8.13
C VAL A 27 -8.59 -11.32 -8.52
N TRP A 28 -8.32 -10.25 -9.26
CA TRP A 28 -9.32 -9.37 -9.84
C TRP A 28 -9.16 -9.27 -11.35
N ARG A 29 -10.28 -9.33 -12.07
CA ARG A 29 -10.39 -8.89 -13.47
C ARG A 29 -10.61 -7.38 -13.55
N TYR A 30 -11.38 -6.85 -12.59
CA TYR A 30 -11.60 -5.45 -12.34
C TYR A 30 -12.01 -5.26 -10.88
N LEU A 31 -11.80 -4.05 -10.36
CA LEU A 31 -12.12 -3.71 -8.98
C LEU A 31 -13.59 -3.31 -8.89
N ASP A 32 -14.28 -3.84 -7.89
CA ASP A 32 -15.66 -3.50 -7.55
C ASP A 32 -15.80 -3.45 -6.02
N TYR A 33 -16.81 -2.74 -5.54
CA TYR A 33 -16.90 -2.31 -4.15
C TYR A 33 -18.12 -2.84 -3.44
N THR A 34 -18.07 -2.85 -2.12
CA THR A 34 -19.27 -3.02 -1.29
C THR A 34 -20.03 -1.69 -1.24
N TRP A 35 -20.83 -1.43 -2.28
CA TRP A 35 -21.71 -0.26 -2.38
C TRP A 35 -22.75 -0.24 -1.26
N ASP A 36 -23.09 0.95 -0.76
CA ASP A 36 -24.13 1.14 0.25
C ASP A 36 -25.52 0.73 -0.29
N ASN A 37 -25.75 0.99 -1.57
CA ASN A 37 -26.97 0.61 -2.30
C ASN A 37 -26.75 0.75 -3.83
N GLU A 38 -27.68 0.20 -4.60
CA GLU A 38 -27.65 0.25 -6.07
C GLU A 38 -27.69 1.68 -6.63
N THR A 39 -28.39 2.61 -5.95
CA THR A 39 -28.47 4.01 -6.38
C THR A 39 -27.10 4.68 -6.33
N GLN A 40 -26.31 4.44 -5.27
CA GLN A 40 -24.94 4.95 -5.15
C GLN A 40 -24.05 4.43 -6.29
N MET A 41 -24.11 3.13 -6.56
CA MET A 41 -23.35 2.51 -7.64
C MET A 41 -23.75 3.08 -9.00
N LYS A 42 -25.05 3.16 -9.27
CA LYS A 42 -25.58 3.69 -10.53
C LYS A 42 -25.18 5.14 -10.73
N GLN A 43 -25.31 5.98 -9.71
CA GLN A 43 -24.87 7.37 -9.78
C GLN A 43 -23.37 7.48 -10.09
N ALA A 44 -22.53 6.67 -9.43
CA ALA A 44 -21.09 6.69 -9.68
C ALA A 44 -20.75 6.30 -11.13
N ASN A 45 -21.46 5.31 -11.68
CA ASN A 45 -21.32 4.89 -13.07
C ASN A 45 -21.82 5.98 -14.05
N ASP A 46 -23.01 6.53 -13.82
CA ASP A 46 -23.63 7.54 -14.68
C ASP A 46 -22.83 8.85 -14.71
N THR A 47 -22.14 9.22 -13.62
CA THR A 47 -21.28 10.41 -13.56
C THR A 47 -19.82 10.15 -13.96
N GLY A 48 -19.44 8.91 -14.29
CA GLY A 48 -18.06 8.53 -14.58
C GLY A 48 -17.11 8.58 -13.36
N ASN A 49 -17.66 8.66 -12.14
CA ASN A 49 -16.88 8.56 -10.90
C ASN A 49 -16.49 7.10 -10.58
N TYR A 50 -17.10 6.14 -11.27
CA TYR A 50 -16.69 4.75 -11.30
C TYR A 50 -16.48 4.30 -12.74
N ASP A 51 -15.21 4.10 -13.09
CA ASP A 51 -14.75 3.45 -14.31
C ASP A 51 -13.71 2.40 -13.90
N PRO A 52 -14.07 1.10 -13.90
CA PRO A 52 -13.18 0.03 -13.46
C PRO A 52 -11.89 -0.06 -14.29
N THR A 53 -11.86 0.48 -15.51
CA THR A 53 -10.64 0.49 -16.35
C THR A 53 -9.58 1.47 -15.84
N GLN A 54 -9.98 2.41 -14.98
CA GLN A 54 -9.08 3.37 -14.32
C GLN A 54 -8.71 2.95 -12.89
N CYS A 55 -9.20 1.80 -12.43
CA CYS A 55 -8.99 1.29 -11.08
C CYS A 55 -7.93 0.18 -11.11
N ILE A 56 -6.73 0.46 -10.60
CA ILE A 56 -5.69 -0.56 -10.42
C ILE A 56 -5.29 -0.66 -8.96
N THR A 57 -4.86 -1.85 -8.53
CA THR A 57 -4.23 -2.02 -7.21
C THR A 57 -2.74 -1.70 -7.29
N ASP A 58 -2.19 -0.98 -6.32
CA ASP A 58 -0.79 -0.56 -6.35
C ASP A 58 0.02 -1.02 -5.12
N ASP A 59 -0.49 -0.84 -3.90
CA ASP A 59 0.14 -1.31 -2.65
C ASP A 59 -0.86 -2.14 -1.83
N GLY A 60 -0.34 -3.05 -1.00
CA GLY A 60 -1.14 -4.02 -0.29
C GLY A 60 -0.46 -4.52 0.98
N LYS A 61 -1.22 -4.69 2.06
CA LYS A 61 -0.70 -5.19 3.33
C LYS A 61 -1.73 -6.01 4.10
N LYS A 62 -1.32 -7.21 4.52
CA LYS A 62 -2.04 -7.96 5.56
C LYS A 62 -1.70 -7.39 6.94
N VAL A 63 -2.71 -6.99 7.68
CA VAL A 63 -2.57 -6.39 9.01
C VAL A 63 -2.76 -7.42 10.12
N SER A 64 -2.45 -7.05 11.37
CA SER A 64 -2.38 -7.99 12.51
C SER A 64 -3.69 -8.70 12.83
N ASP A 65 -4.84 -8.08 12.53
CA ASP A 65 -6.16 -8.70 12.69
C ASP A 65 -6.59 -9.58 11.51
N GLY A 66 -5.69 -9.81 10.55
CA GLY A 66 -5.90 -10.69 9.40
C GLY A 66 -6.52 -10.02 8.18
N ARG A 67 -7.00 -8.77 8.29
CA ARG A 67 -7.50 -8.02 7.12
C ARG A 67 -6.40 -7.77 6.11
N VAL A 68 -6.76 -7.71 4.83
CA VAL A 68 -5.88 -7.30 3.74
C VAL A 68 -6.32 -5.94 3.25
N ILE A 69 -5.45 -4.95 3.45
CA ILE A 69 -5.66 -3.56 3.03
C ILE A 69 -4.99 -3.36 1.68
N VAL A 70 -5.68 -2.73 0.74
CA VAL A 70 -5.21 -2.51 -0.63
C VAL A 70 -5.46 -1.07 -1.05
N THR A 71 -4.51 -0.47 -1.75
CA THR A 71 -4.66 0.86 -2.35
C THR A 71 -5.05 0.77 -3.81
N SER A 72 -5.84 1.74 -4.25
CA SER A 72 -6.23 1.88 -5.65
C SER A 72 -6.11 3.34 -6.09
N PRO A 73 -4.88 3.80 -6.38
CA PRO A 73 -4.64 5.20 -6.63
C PRO A 73 -5.26 5.68 -7.96
N LYS A 74 -5.66 6.94 -8.01
CA LYS A 74 -6.29 7.61 -9.15
C LYS A 74 -5.28 8.00 -10.25
N GLU A 75 -4.30 7.14 -10.56
CA GLU A 75 -3.24 7.44 -11.54
C GLU A 75 -3.75 7.54 -12.99
N PHE A 76 -4.85 6.84 -13.29
CA PHE A 76 -5.45 6.77 -14.63
C PHE A 76 -6.68 7.67 -14.79
N GLY A 77 -7.02 8.46 -13.78
CA GLY A 77 -8.14 9.40 -13.82
C GLY A 77 -9.05 9.31 -12.59
N PRO A 78 -10.17 10.05 -12.60
CA PRO A 78 -11.05 10.16 -11.44
C PRO A 78 -11.92 8.91 -11.20
N GLY A 79 -11.96 7.96 -12.14
CA GLY A 79 -12.88 6.82 -12.17
C GLY A 79 -12.68 5.76 -11.08
N CYS A 80 -11.68 5.90 -10.20
CA CYS A 80 -11.50 5.03 -9.04
C CYS A 80 -12.08 5.70 -7.78
N PRO A 81 -13.33 5.39 -7.36
CA PRO A 81 -14.02 6.16 -6.33
C PRO A 81 -13.41 6.01 -4.93
N VAL A 82 -12.70 4.90 -4.69
CA VAL A 82 -12.17 4.54 -3.37
C VAL A 82 -10.72 4.14 -3.53
N THR A 83 -9.82 4.81 -2.81
CA THR A 83 -8.37 4.63 -3.00
C THR A 83 -7.70 3.83 -1.88
N LEU A 84 -8.45 3.53 -0.81
CA LEU A 84 -8.01 2.72 0.31
C LEU A 84 -9.14 1.77 0.72
N THR A 85 -8.87 0.48 0.66
CA THR A 85 -9.89 -0.56 0.82
C THR A 85 -9.41 -1.73 1.69
N VAL A 86 -10.36 -2.50 2.18
CA VAL A 86 -10.14 -3.83 2.76
C VAL A 86 -10.77 -4.87 1.84
N VAL A 87 -10.07 -5.96 1.56
CA VAL A 87 -10.61 -7.10 0.80
C VAL A 87 -11.72 -7.78 1.62
N SER A 88 -12.90 -7.95 1.04
CA SER A 88 -13.97 -8.77 1.63
C SER A 88 -13.67 -10.25 1.37
N ASN A 89 -13.69 -11.05 2.43
CA ASN A 89 -13.48 -12.49 2.33
C ASN A 89 -14.78 -13.26 1.99
N ASP A 90 -15.94 -12.63 2.21
CA ASP A 90 -17.27 -13.21 2.13
C ASP A 90 -18.09 -12.74 0.93
N LYS A 91 -17.75 -11.60 0.31
CA LYS A 91 -18.46 -11.05 -0.85
C LYS A 91 -17.59 -11.10 -2.10
N LYS A 92 -18.16 -11.62 -3.19
CA LYS A 92 -17.52 -11.70 -4.51
C LYS A 92 -18.47 -11.20 -5.58
N GLY A 93 -17.95 -10.36 -6.47
CA GLY A 93 -18.59 -9.95 -7.71
C GLY A 93 -18.00 -10.70 -8.91
N ALA A 94 -18.45 -10.36 -10.11
CA ALA A 94 -17.94 -10.96 -11.35
C ALA A 94 -16.46 -10.62 -11.63
N GLY A 95 -15.96 -9.51 -11.06
CA GLY A 95 -14.56 -9.10 -11.15
C GLY A 95 -13.63 -9.81 -10.16
N GLY A 96 -14.13 -10.31 -9.03
CA GLY A 96 -13.32 -10.85 -7.93
C GLY A 96 -13.94 -10.57 -6.56
N PRO A 97 -13.19 -10.76 -5.46
CA PRO A 97 -13.62 -10.34 -4.11
C PRO A 97 -13.99 -8.85 -4.07
N LEU A 98 -15.09 -8.48 -3.42
CA LEU A 98 -15.46 -7.06 -3.34
C LEU A 98 -14.53 -6.31 -2.40
N LEU A 99 -14.26 -5.05 -2.71
CA LEU A 99 -13.45 -4.17 -1.89
C LEU A 99 -14.33 -3.29 -1.00
N ARG A 100 -14.10 -3.34 0.31
CA ARG A 100 -14.80 -2.49 1.27
C ARG A 100 -14.02 -1.19 1.45
N PRO A 101 -14.63 0.00 1.28
CA PRO A 101 -13.97 1.26 1.57
C PRO A 101 -13.44 1.32 2.99
N TYR A 102 -12.25 1.89 3.16
CA TYR A 102 -11.58 1.96 4.44
C TYR A 102 -11.21 3.42 4.79
N PRO A 103 -11.50 3.89 6.03
CA PRO A 103 -12.31 3.22 7.05
C PRO A 103 -13.76 2.93 6.65
N ASP A 104 -14.37 3.85 5.90
CA ASP A 104 -15.71 3.75 5.34
C ASP A 104 -15.90 4.76 4.20
N TRP A 105 -17.04 4.72 3.50
CA TRP A 105 -17.36 5.60 2.36
C TRP A 105 -17.25 7.10 2.65
N LYS A 106 -17.45 7.55 3.90
CA LYS A 106 -17.40 8.98 4.25
C LYS A 106 -15.98 9.55 4.16
N TRP A 107 -14.98 8.70 4.23
CA TRP A 107 -13.58 9.09 4.07
C TRP A 107 -13.14 9.21 2.62
N HIS A 108 -13.97 8.88 1.63
CA HIS A 108 -13.61 8.97 0.21
C HIS A 108 -14.36 10.09 -0.46
N SER A 109 -13.65 10.86 -1.28
CA SER A 109 -14.24 12.00 -2.00
C SER A 109 -15.38 11.53 -2.91
N LYS A 110 -16.57 12.11 -2.72
CA LYS A 110 -17.80 11.68 -3.41
C LYS A 110 -17.88 12.20 -4.85
N THR A 111 -17.19 13.29 -5.13
CA THR A 111 -17.26 13.97 -6.42
C THR A 111 -15.90 14.52 -6.79
N TRP A 112 -15.46 14.21 -8.00
CA TRP A 112 -14.37 14.92 -8.62
C TRP A 112 -14.84 16.30 -9.07
N ASN A 113 -14.29 17.36 -8.46
CA ASN A 113 -14.49 18.74 -8.90
C ASN A 113 -13.15 19.46 -8.88
N LYS A 114 -12.63 19.79 -10.07
CA LYS A 114 -11.33 20.45 -10.24
C LYS A 114 -11.30 21.87 -9.67
N THR A 115 -12.42 22.59 -9.73
CA THR A 115 -12.49 24.01 -9.31
C THR A 115 -12.73 24.14 -7.81
N HIS A 116 -13.53 23.24 -7.24
CA HIS A 116 -13.87 23.21 -5.82
C HIS A 116 -13.76 21.79 -5.27
N PRO A 117 -12.53 21.30 -5.05
CA PRO A 117 -12.33 19.94 -4.59
C PRO A 117 -12.70 19.75 -3.12
N ASP A 118 -13.34 18.62 -2.83
CA ASP A 118 -13.49 18.15 -1.45
C ASP A 118 -12.19 17.45 -1.00
N CYS A 119 -11.39 18.19 -0.23
CA CYS A 119 -10.13 17.72 0.34
C CYS A 119 -10.26 17.23 1.79
N THR A 120 -11.49 17.11 2.32
CA THR A 120 -11.72 16.69 3.72
C THR A 120 -11.45 15.21 3.93
N GLY A 121 -11.74 14.37 2.93
CA GLY A 121 -11.45 12.95 2.90
C GLY A 121 -10.14 12.59 2.19
N LEU A 122 -9.93 11.30 1.99
CA LEU A 122 -8.92 10.69 1.15
C LEU A 122 -9.23 10.94 -0.32
N VAL A 123 -8.22 11.41 -1.05
CA VAL A 123 -8.32 11.70 -2.49
C VAL A 123 -7.60 10.62 -3.29
N ASN A 124 -6.32 10.39 -2.98
CA ASN A 124 -5.49 9.45 -3.72
C ASN A 124 -4.42 8.80 -2.84
N VAL A 125 -4.81 7.78 -2.10
CA VAL A 125 -3.87 6.98 -1.30
C VAL A 125 -3.06 6.07 -2.21
N ALA A 126 -1.77 6.38 -2.35
CA ALA A 126 -0.86 5.65 -3.24
C ALA A 126 0.02 4.65 -2.48
N ARG A 127 0.40 4.96 -1.23
CA ARG A 127 1.28 4.09 -0.43
C ARG A 127 0.66 3.83 0.93
N ILE A 128 0.74 2.60 1.39
CA ILE A 128 0.32 2.21 2.74
C ILE A 128 1.44 1.47 3.45
N ASP A 129 1.37 1.47 4.78
CA ASP A 129 2.38 0.85 5.63
C ASP A 129 3.73 1.59 5.54
N VAL A 130 4.46 1.60 6.65
CA VAL A 130 5.74 2.28 6.75
C VAL A 130 6.72 1.30 7.36
N ARG A 131 7.93 1.26 6.79
CA ARG A 131 9.04 0.59 7.50
C ARG A 131 9.33 1.38 8.76
N ILE A 132 8.92 0.83 9.90
CA ILE A 132 9.18 1.40 11.21
C ILE A 132 10.54 0.91 11.71
N TYR A 133 11.46 1.84 11.97
CA TYR A 133 12.77 1.55 12.54
C TYR A 133 12.83 2.00 14.00
N ILE A 134 13.32 1.13 14.88
CA ILE A 134 13.64 1.47 16.28
C ILE A 134 15.07 1.99 16.32
N PHE A 135 15.25 3.21 16.82
CA PHE A 135 16.59 3.78 16.99
C PHE A 135 17.18 3.30 18.32
N ARG A 136 17.96 2.21 18.32
CA ARG A 136 18.82 1.90 19.47
C ARG A 136 20.12 2.67 19.35
N LEU A 137 20.30 3.70 20.17
CA LEU A 137 21.60 4.32 20.39
C LEU A 137 22.49 3.33 21.18
N TYR A 138 23.09 2.36 20.50
CA TYR A 138 24.39 1.85 20.93
C TYR A 138 25.43 2.76 20.29
N ASN A 139 26.38 3.24 21.10
CA ASN A 139 27.44 4.19 20.76
C ASN A 139 27.74 4.35 19.26
N PHE A 140 27.60 5.60 18.81
CA PHE A 140 27.97 6.14 17.52
C PHE A 140 29.12 5.38 16.82
N TYR A 141 28.79 4.64 15.76
CA TYR A 141 29.66 4.51 14.60
C TYR A 141 28.82 4.80 13.36
N ILE A 142 28.98 6.01 12.83
CA ILE A 142 28.48 6.37 11.51
C ILE A 142 29.14 5.40 10.52
N ILE A 143 28.34 4.56 9.89
CA ILE A 143 28.73 3.89 8.65
C ILE A 143 27.82 4.44 7.56
N TYR A 144 28.29 5.52 6.92
CA TYR A 144 27.99 5.73 5.51
C TYR A 144 28.70 4.61 4.76
N ASN A 145 27.97 3.56 4.39
CA ASN A 145 28.32 2.70 3.27
C ASN A 145 27.05 2.02 2.77
N PHE A 146 26.40 2.69 1.82
CA PHE A 146 25.47 2.06 0.91
C PHE A 146 26.28 1.19 -0.05
N ASN A 147 26.56 -0.04 0.36
CA ASN A 147 27.12 -1.07 -0.50
C ASN A 147 26.10 -2.20 -0.61
N LEU A 148 25.21 -2.09 -1.60
CA LEU A 148 24.31 -3.17 -2.00
C LEU A 148 25.16 -4.26 -2.66
N ASN A 149 25.68 -5.19 -1.86
CA ASN A 149 26.17 -6.45 -2.40
C ASN A 149 24.95 -7.35 -2.65
N LEU A 150 24.43 -7.27 -3.86
CA LEU A 150 23.21 -7.96 -4.34
C LEU A 150 23.41 -9.46 -4.62
N ASN A 151 24.46 -10.08 -4.08
CA ASN A 151 24.74 -11.50 -4.30
C ASN A 151 24.53 -12.30 -3.02
N ASN A 152 23.26 -12.60 -2.71
CA ASN A 152 22.78 -13.84 -2.03
C ASN A 152 21.30 -13.81 -1.57
N TYR A 153 20.52 -12.77 -1.84
CA TYR A 153 19.09 -12.72 -1.49
C TYR A 153 18.18 -13.18 -2.64
N LEU A 154 18.20 -14.47 -2.94
CA LEU A 154 17.16 -15.13 -3.73
C LEU A 154 17.27 -16.64 -3.48
N ASN A 155 17.04 -17.06 -2.24
CA ASN A 155 16.83 -18.47 -1.95
C ASN A 155 15.83 -18.66 -0.80
N LYS A 156 14.74 -19.34 -1.15
CA LYS A 156 13.76 -20.05 -0.31
C LYS A 156 12.68 -19.22 0.37
N CYS A 157 11.61 -18.97 -0.42
CA CYS A 157 10.24 -19.14 0.06
C CYS A 157 10.14 -20.50 0.80
N ASN A 158 9.44 -20.53 1.94
CA ASN A 158 9.28 -21.68 2.86
C ASN A 158 10.30 -21.80 4.01
N ASN A 159 10.61 -20.67 4.64
CA ASN A 159 10.78 -20.54 6.11
C ASN A 159 10.38 -19.12 6.59
N ALA A 160 9.49 -18.44 5.85
CA ALA A 160 9.08 -17.07 6.10
C ALA A 160 8.10 -16.91 7.27
N GLU A 161 7.91 -17.94 8.10
CA GLU A 161 7.06 -17.87 9.29
C GLU A 161 7.67 -17.04 10.44
N ASN A 162 8.97 -16.71 10.38
CA ASN A 162 9.63 -15.81 11.34
C ASN A 162 10.21 -14.53 10.71
N LEU A 163 9.92 -14.30 9.42
CA LEU A 163 10.24 -13.06 8.71
C LEU A 163 8.96 -12.30 8.31
N TYR A 164 7.89 -12.46 9.09
CA TYR A 164 6.81 -11.48 9.17
C TYR A 164 7.43 -10.17 9.69
N PHE A 165 8.05 -9.41 8.80
CA PHE A 165 8.50 -8.05 9.04
C PHE A 165 7.33 -7.25 9.61
N ASN A 166 7.28 -7.19 10.94
CA ASN A 166 6.58 -6.25 11.79
C ASN A 166 5.24 -5.80 11.22
N GLN A 167 4.21 -6.63 11.42
CA GLN A 167 2.81 -6.21 11.34
C GLN A 167 2.69 -4.83 11.98
N LEU A 168 2.32 -3.81 11.19
CA LEU A 168 2.15 -2.39 11.54
C LEU A 168 2.50 -2.09 13.01
N LYS A 169 3.78 -1.84 13.29
CA LYS A 169 4.26 -1.66 14.66
C LYS A 169 3.38 -0.59 15.33
N CYS A 170 2.88 -0.92 16.53
CA CYS A 170 1.93 -0.12 17.31
C CYS A 170 0.46 -0.14 16.85
N GLY A 171 0.05 -0.98 15.90
CA GLY A 171 -1.36 -1.13 15.53
C GLY A 171 -1.94 0.07 14.78
N HIS A 172 -1.10 0.80 14.04
CA HIS A 172 -1.49 1.97 13.24
C HIS A 172 -1.09 1.79 11.78
N LEU A 173 -2.04 2.02 10.88
CA LEU A 173 -1.81 2.14 9.45
C LEU A 173 -1.44 3.58 9.10
N PHE A 174 -0.39 3.74 8.29
CA PHE A 174 -0.01 5.00 7.69
C PHE A 174 -0.41 4.94 6.22
N ALA A 175 -1.25 5.88 5.79
CA ALA A 175 -1.77 5.98 4.43
C ALA A 175 -1.34 7.32 3.83
N MET A 176 -0.55 7.27 2.77
CA MET A 176 -0.03 8.45 2.08
C MET A 176 -0.98 8.85 0.96
N ASP A 177 -1.76 9.91 1.21
CA ASP A 177 -2.62 10.55 0.23
C ASP A 177 -1.82 11.62 -0.54
N THR A 178 -1.63 11.40 -1.84
CA THR A 178 -0.88 12.30 -2.70
C THR A 178 -1.68 13.53 -3.11
N GLY A 179 -3.01 13.47 -2.98
CA GLY A 179 -3.93 14.50 -3.43
C GLY A 179 -3.90 14.76 -4.94
N LYS A 180 -3.28 13.89 -5.73
CA LYS A 180 -3.23 13.96 -7.20
C LYS A 180 -4.30 13.08 -7.83
N VAL A 181 -4.75 13.44 -9.03
CA VAL A 181 -5.54 12.60 -9.92
C VAL A 181 -4.89 12.64 -11.30
N GLY A 182 -4.89 11.51 -12.00
CA GLY A 182 -4.00 11.35 -13.15
C GLY A 182 -2.53 11.39 -12.74
N ARG A 183 -1.65 11.70 -13.70
CA ARG A 183 -0.19 11.73 -13.46
C ARG A 183 0.26 12.96 -12.67
N ASP A 184 -0.25 14.13 -13.04
CA ASP A 184 0.31 15.41 -12.58
C ASP A 184 -0.74 16.40 -12.08
N GLU A 185 -2.04 16.08 -12.15
CA GLU A 185 -3.09 17.01 -11.72
C GLU A 185 -3.27 16.95 -10.20
N ARG A 186 -2.74 17.96 -9.52
CA ARG A 186 -2.92 18.15 -8.07
C ARG A 186 -4.30 18.72 -7.79
N LEU A 187 -5.09 17.97 -7.02
CA LEU A 187 -6.40 18.40 -6.55
C LEU A 187 -6.33 18.97 -5.13
N CYS A 188 -5.60 18.30 -4.25
CA CYS A 188 -5.53 18.62 -2.83
C CYS A 188 -4.08 18.53 -2.34
N SER A 189 -3.71 19.31 -1.34
CA SER A 189 -2.37 19.18 -0.75
C SER A 189 -2.15 17.76 -0.18
N PRO A 190 -0.95 17.18 -0.37
CA PRO A 190 -0.67 15.83 0.08
C PRO A 190 -0.69 15.73 1.61
N LYS A 191 -1.08 14.57 2.11
CA LYS A 191 -1.21 14.31 3.54
C LYS A 191 -0.88 12.85 3.88
N LEU A 192 -0.29 12.66 5.06
CA LEU A 192 -0.13 11.36 5.68
C LEU A 192 -1.23 11.16 6.72
N VAL A 193 -2.08 10.17 6.49
CA VAL A 193 -3.21 9.84 7.36
C VAL A 193 -2.86 8.62 8.20
N ILE A 194 -3.05 8.73 9.52
CA ILE A 194 -2.74 7.65 10.47
C ILE A 194 -4.05 7.09 11.01
N ILE A 195 -4.27 5.80 10.78
CA ILE A 195 -5.49 5.08 11.15
C ILE A 195 -5.14 4.02 12.19
N ARG A 196 -5.77 4.07 13.35
CA ARG A 196 -5.64 3.02 14.36
C ARG A 196 -6.46 1.81 13.95
N LEU A 197 -5.81 0.64 13.87
CA LEU A 197 -6.43 -0.59 13.34
C LEU A 197 -7.48 -1.19 14.28
N LYS A 198 -7.36 -0.95 15.58
CA LYS A 198 -8.26 -1.54 16.59
C LYS A 198 -9.72 -1.13 16.39
N ASP A 199 -9.96 0.10 15.95
CA ASP A 199 -11.29 0.70 15.83
C ASP A 199 -11.47 1.51 14.53
N ASP A 200 -10.54 1.34 13.59
CA ASP A 200 -10.52 1.98 12.27
C ASP A 200 -10.61 3.52 12.30
N LYS A 201 -10.18 4.15 13.40
CA LYS A 201 -10.25 5.61 13.55
C LYS A 201 -9.02 6.29 12.98
N VAL A 202 -9.23 7.34 12.19
CA VAL A 202 -8.18 8.31 11.86
C VAL A 202 -7.80 9.05 13.15
N VAL A 203 -6.56 8.88 13.60
CA VAL A 203 -6.05 9.45 14.85
C VAL A 203 -5.13 10.65 14.63
N LYS A 204 -4.56 10.80 13.43
CA LYS A 204 -3.72 11.94 13.08
C LYS A 204 -3.66 12.15 11.57
N ILE A 205 -3.61 13.40 11.15
CA ILE A 205 -3.34 13.81 9.77
C ILE A 205 -2.12 14.73 9.80
N ILE A 206 -1.10 14.43 9.01
CA ILE A 206 0.09 15.26 8.85
C ILE A 206 0.05 15.82 7.44
N HIS A 207 -0.03 17.15 7.32
CA HIS A 207 0.03 17.82 6.03
C HIS A 207 1.47 17.89 5.52
N ILE A 208 1.67 17.47 4.28
CA ILE A 208 2.97 17.47 3.62
C ILE A 208 3.06 18.75 2.78
N PRO A 209 4.08 19.60 2.97
CA PRO A 209 4.26 20.80 2.16
C PRO A 209 4.36 20.46 0.67
N GLU A 210 3.64 21.19 -0.18
CA GLU A 210 3.54 20.85 -1.61
C GLU A 210 4.89 20.86 -2.33
N LYS A 211 5.78 21.80 -1.94
CA LYS A 211 7.17 21.88 -2.42
C LYS A 211 8.00 20.63 -2.17
N MET A 212 7.59 19.76 -1.25
CA MET A 212 8.24 18.47 -0.99
C MET A 212 7.68 17.34 -1.84
N ALA A 213 6.48 17.51 -2.39
CA ALA A 213 5.78 16.50 -3.18
C ALA A 213 5.78 16.81 -4.68
N THR A 214 6.10 18.05 -5.07
CA THR A 214 6.13 18.50 -6.46
C THR A 214 7.25 19.48 -6.70
N ASN A 215 7.95 19.28 -7.82
CA ASN A 215 8.90 20.23 -8.36
C ASN A 215 8.11 21.43 -8.90
N ASN A 216 8.44 22.62 -8.41
CA ASN A 216 7.72 23.85 -8.75
C ASN A 216 7.91 24.29 -10.22
N GLU A 217 8.98 23.85 -10.88
CA GLU A 217 9.26 24.19 -12.28
C GLU A 217 8.50 23.27 -13.25
N THR A 218 8.47 21.97 -12.94
CA THR A 218 7.89 20.96 -13.86
C THR A 218 6.47 20.56 -13.50
N GLY A 219 6.02 20.83 -12.27
CA GLY A 219 4.74 20.32 -11.74
C GLY A 219 4.76 18.81 -11.45
N LYS A 220 5.89 18.14 -11.66
CA LYS A 220 6.02 16.68 -11.50
C LYS A 220 6.51 16.32 -10.11
N GLY A 221 6.17 15.12 -9.68
CA GLY A 221 6.67 14.58 -8.42
C GLY A 221 5.89 13.35 -7.97
N VAL A 222 6.61 12.35 -7.48
CA VAL A 222 6.04 11.11 -6.96
C VAL A 222 6.52 10.92 -5.52
N LEU A 223 5.58 10.98 -4.58
CA LEU A 223 5.87 10.66 -3.19
C LEU A 223 6.16 9.16 -3.07
N VAL A 224 7.29 8.82 -2.47
CA VAL A 224 7.65 7.43 -2.19
C VAL A 224 7.20 7.03 -0.79
N LYS A 225 7.16 5.72 -0.54
CA LYS A 225 6.74 5.13 0.74
C LYS A 225 7.52 5.76 1.89
N PRO A 226 6.85 6.41 2.87
CA PRO A 226 7.54 7.12 3.93
C PRO A 226 8.24 6.15 4.88
N LEU A 227 9.23 6.65 5.63
CA LEU A 227 9.90 5.93 6.73
C LEU A 227 9.51 6.57 8.06
N VAL A 228 9.21 5.75 9.06
CA VAL A 228 8.82 6.22 10.40
C VAL A 228 9.84 5.68 11.37
N PHE A 229 10.42 6.57 12.16
CA PHE A 229 11.38 6.23 13.21
C PHE A 229 10.72 6.45 14.56
N LEU A 230 10.88 5.46 15.44
CA LEU A 230 10.44 5.57 16.82
C LEU A 230 11.65 5.65 17.75
N PRO A 231 11.73 6.69 18.61
CA PRO A 231 12.81 6.81 19.59
C PRO A 231 12.83 5.67 20.62
N SER A 232 11.68 5.04 20.88
CA SER A 232 11.54 3.94 21.83
C SER A 232 10.76 2.76 21.24
N GLU A 233 10.85 1.61 21.91
CA GLU A 233 10.00 0.45 21.58
C GLU A 233 8.55 0.64 22.06
N ASP A 234 8.32 1.62 22.96
CA ASP A 234 7.01 1.94 23.50
C ASP A 234 6.14 2.67 22.48
N CYS A 235 4.97 2.07 22.21
CA CYS A 235 3.98 2.57 21.28
C CYS A 235 3.08 3.66 21.88
N SER A 236 3.12 3.88 23.20
CA SER A 236 2.29 4.89 23.89
C SER A 236 2.53 6.31 23.35
N GLN A 237 3.77 6.59 22.93
CA GLN A 237 4.21 7.90 22.42
C GLN A 237 4.34 7.95 20.89
N LEU A 238 3.81 6.96 20.16
CA LEU A 238 3.89 6.90 18.69
C LEU A 238 3.48 8.22 18.06
N LEU A 239 2.31 8.75 18.44
CA LEU A 239 1.75 9.93 17.80
C LEU A 239 2.47 11.23 18.17
N ASP A 240 3.23 11.23 19.26
CA ASP A 240 3.92 12.41 19.79
C ASP A 240 5.36 12.49 19.30
N ASN A 241 6.07 11.35 19.32
CA ASN A 241 7.52 11.31 19.18
C ASN A 241 8.02 10.63 17.89
N MET A 242 7.12 10.14 17.04
CA MET A 242 7.54 9.59 15.75
C MET A 242 8.24 10.65 14.90
N ILE A 243 9.29 10.23 14.22
CA ILE A 243 9.95 11.02 13.18
C ILE A 243 9.55 10.41 11.84
N VAL A 244 8.97 11.20 10.95
CA VAL A 244 8.58 10.73 9.62
C VAL A 244 9.53 11.32 8.58
N SER A 245 10.24 10.46 7.86
CA SER A 245 10.99 10.83 6.67
C SER A 245 10.14 10.60 5.43
N ILE A 246 9.92 11.68 4.69
CA ILE A 246 9.17 11.69 3.44
C ILE A 246 10.14 12.14 2.35
N SER A 247 10.12 11.44 1.22
CA SER A 247 10.87 11.81 0.03
C SER A 247 9.96 11.79 -1.20
N SER A 248 10.38 12.53 -2.21
CA SER A 248 9.72 12.60 -3.50
C SER A 248 10.79 12.44 -4.59
N LEU A 249 10.41 11.78 -5.67
CA LEU A 249 11.18 11.71 -6.90
C LEU A 249 10.72 12.84 -7.83
N PHE A 250 11.66 13.61 -8.37
CA PHE A 250 11.43 14.74 -9.26
C PHE A 250 12.17 14.57 -10.58
#